data_AF-M1C3P8-F1
#
_entry.id   AF-M1C3P8-F1
#
_cell.length_a   1.000
_cell.length_b   1.000
_cell.length_c   1.000
_cell.angle_alpha   90.00
_cell.angle_beta   90.00
_cell.angle_gamma   90.00
#
_symmetry.space_group_name_H-M   'P 1'
#
loop_
_entity.id
_entity.type
_entity.pdbx_description
1 polymer ?
#
loop_
_entity_poly.entity_id
_entity_poly.type
_entity_poly.pdbx_seq_one_letter_code
_entity_poly.pdbx_strand_id
1 'polypeptide(L)'
;MAPRGQLVFAVGLGALVFVPVFKALTGLPPYMGMLLGLGVLWIITDAIHYGESERQRLKVPQALSRIDTQGALFFLGILLSVSSLEAAGILRELANYLDAHIPSTELIASSIGVVSAIIDNVPLVAATMGMYDLSSFPQDSEFWQLIAFCAGTGGSMLVIGSAAGVAFMGMEKVDFFWYLRKVSGFAFAGYAAGIATYLAVHNLNISLPTALAQIPFLHGS
;
A
#
# COMPACT_ATOMS: atom_id res chain seq x y z
N MET A 1 -26.60 8.43 -10.49
CA MET A 1 -25.79 7.57 -11.39
C MET A 1 -26.74 6.80 -12.30
N ALA A 2 -26.40 6.59 -13.58
CA ALA A 2 -27.19 5.72 -14.44
C ALA A 2 -27.22 4.28 -13.87
N PRO A 3 -28.34 3.53 -13.96
CA PRO A 3 -28.48 2.21 -13.33
C PRO A 3 -27.40 1.19 -13.78
N ARG A 4 -26.94 1.28 -15.03
CA ARG A 4 -25.81 0.46 -15.55
C ARG A 4 -24.48 0.78 -14.85
N GLY A 5 -24.26 2.04 -14.46
CA GLY A 5 -23.05 2.47 -13.75
C GLY A 5 -23.02 1.98 -12.30
N GLN A 6 -24.17 1.91 -11.63
CA GLN A 6 -24.27 1.33 -10.28
C GLN A 6 -23.91 -0.15 -10.27
N LEU A 7 -24.32 -0.91 -11.29
CA LEU A 7 -23.99 -2.31 -11.40
C LEU A 7 -22.48 -2.54 -11.62
N VAL A 8 -21.87 -1.81 -12.56
CA VAL A 8 -20.41 -1.90 -12.79
C VAL A 8 -19.62 -1.50 -11.53
N PHE A 9 -20.06 -0.44 -10.84
CA PHE A 9 -19.46 -0.02 -9.57
C PHE A 9 -19.57 -1.09 -8.48
N ALA A 10 -20.77 -1.66 -8.28
CA ALA A 10 -21.00 -2.69 -7.26
C ALA A 10 -20.20 -3.97 -7.55
N VAL A 11 -20.13 -4.39 -8.81
CA VAL A 11 -19.31 -5.54 -9.23
C VAL A 11 -17.83 -5.23 -9.03
N GLY A 12 -17.36 -4.02 -9.35
CA GLY A 12 -15.96 -3.65 -9.17
C GLY A 12 -15.56 -3.62 -7.70
N LEU A 13 -16.40 -3.05 -6.85
CA LEU A 13 -16.19 -3.09 -5.40
C LEU A 13 -16.23 -4.52 -4.87
N GLY A 14 -17.18 -5.33 -5.34
CA GLY A 14 -17.28 -6.76 -5.00
C GLY A 14 -16.04 -7.54 -5.41
N ALA A 15 -15.48 -7.28 -6.60
CA ALA A 15 -14.25 -7.88 -7.09
C ALA A 15 -13.04 -7.53 -6.20
N LEU A 16 -12.94 -6.29 -5.71
CA LEU A 16 -11.89 -5.88 -4.78
C LEU A 16 -12.00 -6.59 -3.43
N VAL A 17 -13.20 -6.66 -2.87
CA VAL A 17 -13.46 -7.38 -1.60
C VAL A 17 -13.28 -8.89 -1.75
N PHE A 18 -13.49 -9.43 -2.95
CA PHE A 18 -13.28 -10.84 -3.25
C PHE A 18 -11.80 -11.25 -3.24
N VAL A 19 -10.85 -10.36 -3.49
CA VAL A 19 -9.40 -10.68 -3.53
C VAL A 19 -8.90 -11.38 -2.25
N PRO A 20 -9.10 -10.84 -1.03
CA PRO A 20 -8.69 -11.53 0.20
C PRO A 20 -9.43 -12.86 0.39
N VAL A 21 -10.71 -12.94 0.03
CA VAL A 21 -11.51 -14.19 0.10
C VAL A 21 -10.93 -15.25 -0.84
N PHE A 22 -10.56 -14.86 -2.06
CA PHE A 22 -9.92 -15.74 -3.04
C PHE A 22 -8.59 -16.29 -2.52
N LYS A 23 -7.72 -15.42 -1.99
CA LYS A 23 -6.44 -15.86 -1.38
C LYS A 23 -6.71 -16.86 -0.24
N ALA A 24 -7.65 -16.55 0.63
CA ALA A 24 -7.99 -17.38 1.79
C ALA A 24 -8.52 -18.77 1.42
N LEU A 25 -9.37 -18.86 0.38
CA LEU A 25 -9.97 -20.12 -0.05
C LEU A 25 -9.06 -20.96 -0.94
N THR A 26 -8.23 -20.33 -1.77
CA THR A 26 -7.44 -21.02 -2.80
C THR A 26 -5.96 -21.17 -2.46
N GLY A 27 -5.44 -20.36 -1.54
CA GLY A 27 -3.99 -20.23 -1.28
C GLY A 27 -3.21 -19.56 -2.42
N LEU A 28 -3.87 -19.15 -3.50
CA LEU A 28 -3.22 -18.54 -4.65
C LEU A 28 -2.84 -17.07 -4.39
N PRO A 29 -1.84 -16.54 -5.11
CA PRO A 29 -1.44 -15.14 -4.99
C PRO A 29 -2.61 -14.16 -5.26
N PRO A 30 -2.70 -13.03 -4.52
CA PRO A 30 -3.75 -12.02 -4.69
C PRO A 30 -3.95 -11.53 -6.12
N TYR A 31 -2.89 -11.41 -6.90
CA TYR A 31 -2.96 -10.90 -8.27
C TYR A 31 -3.83 -11.78 -9.18
N MET A 32 -3.88 -13.10 -8.94
CA MET A 32 -4.75 -13.99 -9.70
C MET A 32 -6.23 -13.68 -9.44
N GLY A 33 -6.58 -13.40 -8.17
CA GLY A 33 -7.92 -12.95 -7.79
C GLY A 33 -8.28 -11.59 -8.41
N MET A 34 -7.33 -10.66 -8.46
CA MET A 34 -7.50 -9.37 -9.16
C MET A 34 -7.77 -9.55 -10.65
N LEU A 35 -7.00 -10.41 -11.33
CA LEU A 35 -7.18 -10.72 -12.75
C LEU A 35 -8.53 -11.41 -13.02
N LEU A 36 -8.96 -12.31 -12.15
CA LEU A 36 -10.28 -12.95 -12.24
C LEU A 36 -11.40 -11.92 -12.11
N GLY A 37 -11.33 -11.05 -11.09
CA GLY A 37 -12.29 -9.97 -10.88
C GLY A 37 -12.37 -9.02 -12.07
N LEU A 38 -11.21 -8.68 -12.66
CA LEU A 38 -11.13 -7.91 -13.89
C LEU A 38 -11.78 -8.62 -15.08
N GLY A 39 -11.58 -9.94 -15.22
CA GLY A 39 -12.24 -10.75 -16.25
C GLY A 39 -13.77 -10.77 -16.11
N VAL A 40 -14.28 -10.88 -14.88
CA VAL A 40 -15.73 -10.80 -14.60
C VAL A 40 -16.30 -9.44 -14.95
N LEU A 41 -15.63 -8.35 -14.54
CA LEU A 41 -15.99 -6.99 -14.94
C LEU A 41 -16.00 -6.82 -16.45
N TRP A 42 -15.02 -7.41 -17.15
CA TRP A 42 -14.96 -7.37 -18.61
C TRP A 42 -16.20 -8.03 -19.22
N ILE A 43 -16.50 -9.28 -18.87
CA ILE A 43 -17.67 -9.98 -19.43
C ILE A 43 -18.96 -9.19 -19.20
N ILE A 44 -19.14 -8.64 -18.00
CA ILE A 44 -20.33 -7.86 -17.64
C ILE A 44 -20.42 -6.56 -18.45
N THR A 45 -19.33 -5.80 -18.55
CA THR A 45 -19.32 -4.54 -19.30
C THR A 45 -19.54 -4.74 -20.80
N ASP A 46 -18.97 -5.80 -21.38
CA ASP A 46 -19.19 -6.17 -22.79
C ASP A 46 -20.64 -6.62 -23.03
N ALA A 47 -21.23 -7.38 -22.10
CA ALA A 47 -22.63 -7.77 -22.18
C ALA A 47 -23.59 -6.55 -22.10
N ILE A 48 -23.31 -5.58 -21.22
CA ILE A 48 -24.13 -4.37 -21.05
C ILE A 48 -24.11 -3.46 -22.28
N HIS A 49 -22.97 -3.39 -22.98
CA HIS A 49 -22.78 -2.54 -24.16
C HIS A 49 -22.85 -3.31 -25.48
N TYR A 50 -23.39 -4.52 -25.46
CA TYR A 50 -23.59 -5.33 -26.65
C TYR A 50 -24.58 -4.64 -27.62
N GLY A 51 -24.17 -4.43 -28.87
CA GLY A 51 -24.99 -3.78 -29.90
C GLY A 51 -24.95 -2.24 -29.95
N GLU A 52 -24.28 -1.57 -28.99
CA GLU A 52 -24.13 -0.10 -29.00
C GLU A 52 -22.78 0.30 -29.67
N SER A 53 -22.80 0.67 -30.96
CA SER A 53 -21.59 1.06 -31.72
C SER A 53 -20.95 2.38 -31.27
N GLU A 54 -21.71 3.33 -30.71
CA GLU A 54 -21.19 4.64 -30.29
C GLU A 54 -20.50 4.64 -28.91
N ARG A 55 -20.68 3.59 -28.09
CA ARG A 55 -20.17 3.55 -26.70
C ARG A 55 -18.99 2.60 -26.48
N GLN A 56 -18.16 2.38 -27.52
CA GLN A 56 -16.96 1.55 -27.39
C GLN A 56 -16.00 2.03 -26.29
N ARG A 57 -15.97 3.35 -25.99
CA ARG A 57 -15.15 3.98 -24.93
C ARG A 57 -15.40 3.45 -23.52
N LEU A 58 -16.48 2.71 -23.30
CA LEU A 58 -16.85 2.12 -22.00
C LEU A 58 -16.52 0.63 -21.89
N LYS A 59 -15.97 0.02 -22.94
CA LYS A 59 -15.55 -1.39 -22.94
C LYS A 59 -14.20 -1.54 -22.23
N VAL A 60 -14.05 -2.64 -21.49
CA VAL A 60 -12.84 -2.92 -20.70
C VAL A 60 -11.53 -2.91 -21.52
N PRO A 61 -11.45 -3.32 -22.79
CA PRO A 61 -10.23 -3.17 -23.58
C PRO A 61 -9.75 -1.72 -23.72
N GLN A 62 -10.68 -0.75 -23.81
CA GLN A 62 -10.35 0.68 -23.88
C GLN A 62 -10.09 1.31 -22.51
N ALA A 63 -10.58 0.69 -21.42
CA ALA A 63 -10.17 1.02 -20.06
C ALA A 63 -8.77 0.44 -19.74
N LEU A 64 -8.48 -0.78 -20.19
CA LEU A 64 -7.17 -1.44 -20.10
C LEU A 64 -6.12 -0.74 -20.96
N SER A 65 -6.49 -0.13 -22.09
CA SER A 65 -5.55 0.71 -22.85
C SER A 65 -5.15 1.99 -22.11
N ARG A 66 -5.77 2.30 -20.95
CA ARG A 66 -5.35 3.36 -20.03
C ARG A 66 -4.59 2.83 -18.82
N ILE A 67 -4.11 1.58 -18.84
CA ILE A 67 -3.16 1.11 -17.84
C ILE A 67 -1.95 2.05 -17.87
N ASP A 68 -1.57 2.53 -16.69
CA ASP A 68 -0.38 3.34 -16.49
C ASP A 68 0.88 2.47 -16.60
N THR A 69 1.23 2.13 -17.84
CA THR A 69 2.44 1.35 -18.16
C THR A 69 3.70 2.03 -17.66
N GLN A 70 3.71 3.38 -17.59
CA GLN A 70 4.83 4.14 -17.03
C GLN A 70 4.97 3.89 -15.53
N GLY A 71 3.87 3.97 -14.78
CA GLY A 71 3.83 3.61 -13.36
C GLY A 71 4.26 2.16 -13.10
N ALA A 72 3.79 1.21 -13.92
CA ALA A 72 4.19 -0.20 -13.78
C ALA A 72 5.69 -0.42 -14.02
N LEU A 73 6.26 0.19 -15.06
CA LEU A 73 7.69 0.11 -15.36
C LEU A 73 8.55 0.82 -14.31
N PHE A 74 8.05 1.92 -13.73
CA PHE A 74 8.69 2.62 -12.62
C PHE A 74 8.84 1.71 -11.39
N PHE A 75 7.75 1.08 -10.94
CA PHE A 75 7.81 0.15 -9.81
C PHE A 75 8.65 -1.10 -10.12
N LEU A 76 8.59 -1.63 -11.35
CA LEU A 76 9.46 -2.72 -11.77
C LEU A 76 10.94 -2.33 -11.63
N GLY A 77 11.33 -1.15 -12.10
CA GLY A 77 12.70 -0.64 -11.98
C GLY A 77 13.16 -0.49 -10.54
N ILE A 78 12.29 0.02 -9.66
CA ILE A 78 12.55 0.12 -8.21
C ILE A 78 12.79 -1.27 -7.62
N LEU A 79 11.88 -2.22 -7.83
CA LEU A 79 11.98 -3.56 -7.25
C LEU A 79 13.22 -4.30 -7.73
N LEU A 80 13.59 -4.15 -9.01
CA LEU A 80 14.84 -4.70 -9.56
C LEU A 80 16.07 -4.06 -8.92
N SER A 81 16.05 -2.74 -8.69
CA SER A 81 17.16 -2.03 -8.04
C SER A 81 17.32 -2.46 -6.58
N VAL A 82 16.21 -2.56 -5.83
CA VAL A 82 16.20 -3.06 -4.45
C VAL A 82 16.71 -4.51 -4.41
N SER A 83 16.25 -5.36 -5.32
CA SER A 83 16.72 -6.76 -5.41
C SER A 83 18.22 -6.85 -5.70
N SER A 84 18.76 -5.93 -6.50
CA SER A 84 20.20 -5.83 -6.76
C SER A 84 20.99 -5.42 -5.51
N LEU A 85 20.48 -4.44 -4.75
CA LEU A 85 21.08 -4.03 -3.48
C LEU A 85 21.02 -5.13 -2.42
N GLU A 86 19.92 -5.89 -2.38
CA GLU A 86 19.76 -7.06 -1.52
C GLU A 86 20.76 -8.16 -1.89
N ALA A 87 20.83 -8.53 -3.18
CA ALA A 87 21.74 -9.54 -3.69
C ALA A 87 23.23 -9.16 -3.49
N ALA A 88 23.55 -7.87 -3.50
CA ALA A 88 24.87 -7.35 -3.19
C ALA A 88 25.19 -7.31 -1.69
N GLY A 89 24.22 -7.60 -0.81
CA GLY A 89 24.39 -7.56 0.65
C GLY A 89 24.31 -6.18 1.29
N ILE A 90 24.13 -5.11 0.51
CA ILE A 90 24.14 -3.72 0.98
C ILE A 90 22.98 -3.44 1.94
N LEU A 91 21.79 -3.98 1.65
CA LEU A 91 20.64 -3.82 2.54
C LEU A 91 20.87 -4.51 3.89
N ARG A 92 21.57 -5.65 3.91
CA ARG A 92 21.91 -6.34 5.16
C ARG A 92 22.93 -5.54 5.98
N GLU A 93 23.93 -4.95 5.34
CA GLU A 93 24.89 -4.05 6.01
C GLU A 93 24.19 -2.82 6.59
N LEU A 94 23.25 -2.24 5.85
CA LEU A 94 22.45 -1.12 6.34
C LEU A 94 21.59 -1.52 7.55
N ALA A 95 20.95 -2.69 7.51
CA ALA A 95 20.18 -3.21 8.65
C ALA A 95 21.06 -3.34 9.89
N ASN A 96 22.20 -4.01 9.78
CA ASN A 96 23.16 -4.18 10.87
C ASN A 96 23.67 -2.84 11.42
N TYR A 97 23.89 -1.87 10.54
CA TYR A 97 24.29 -0.52 10.93
C TYR A 97 23.20 0.18 11.75
N LEU A 98 21.94 0.09 11.32
CA LEU A 98 20.81 0.67 12.05
C LEU A 98 20.62 -0.02 13.40
N ASP A 99 20.67 -1.35 13.45
CA ASP A 99 20.54 -2.11 14.70
C ASP A 99 21.65 -1.80 15.71
N ALA A 100 22.86 -1.52 15.22
CA ALA A 100 24.00 -1.15 16.08
C ALA A 100 23.92 0.26 16.65
N HIS A 101 23.24 1.20 15.97
CA HIS A 101 23.21 2.62 16.34
C HIS A 101 21.86 3.11 16.85
N ILE A 102 20.77 2.40 16.54
CA ILE A 102 19.41 2.75 16.94
C ILE A 102 18.92 1.72 17.95
N PRO A 103 18.65 2.11 19.20
CA PRO A 103 18.42 1.18 20.30
C PRO A 103 17.06 0.47 20.26
N SER A 104 16.15 0.85 19.35
CA SER A 104 14.82 0.24 19.26
C SER A 104 14.34 0.11 17.82
N THR A 105 13.71 -1.02 17.53
CA THR A 105 13.06 -1.33 16.25
C THR A 105 11.90 -0.37 15.96
N GLU A 106 11.24 0.13 17.01
CA GLU A 106 10.21 1.18 16.91
C GLU A 106 10.75 2.48 16.34
N LEU A 107 11.94 2.92 16.79
CA LEU A 107 12.61 4.10 16.24
C LEU A 107 13.06 3.86 14.82
N ILE A 108 13.59 2.66 14.49
CA ILE A 108 13.94 2.29 13.11
C ILE A 108 12.71 2.41 12.21
N ALA A 109 11.58 1.80 12.60
CA ALA A 109 10.34 1.86 11.83
C ALA A 109 9.78 3.29 11.69
N SER A 110 9.83 4.06 12.77
CA SER A 110 9.42 5.47 12.77
C SER A 110 10.30 6.33 11.86
N SER A 111 11.60 6.09 11.84
CA SER A 111 12.55 6.78 10.96
C SER A 111 12.32 6.41 9.49
N ILE A 112 12.08 5.13 9.19
CA ILE A 112 11.74 4.67 7.84
C ILE A 112 10.48 5.39 7.33
N GLY A 113 9.44 5.52 8.16
CA GLY A 113 8.24 6.27 7.80
C GLY A 113 8.49 7.76 7.55
N VAL A 114 9.42 8.38 8.29
CA VAL A 114 9.84 9.76 8.00
C VAL A 114 10.55 9.88 6.65
N VAL A 115 11.44 8.95 6.34
CA VAL A 115 12.11 8.90 5.02
C VAL A 115 11.10 8.64 3.89
N SER A 116 10.03 7.88 4.17
CA SER A 116 8.93 7.62 3.24
C SER A 116 8.27 8.91 2.72
N ALA A 117 8.27 9.99 3.51
CA ALA A 117 7.76 11.31 3.11
C ALA A 117 8.49 11.94 1.92
N ILE A 118 9.69 11.45 1.58
CA ILE A 118 10.53 11.99 0.50
C ILE A 118 10.54 11.07 -0.71
N ILE A 119 10.63 9.75 -0.50
CA ILE A 119 10.93 8.79 -1.58
C ILE A 119 9.67 8.14 -2.17
N ASP A 120 8.64 7.88 -1.34
CA ASP A 120 7.46 7.02 -1.57
C ASP A 120 7.47 5.76 -0.69
N ASN A 121 6.27 5.26 -0.39
CA ASN A 121 6.04 4.17 0.54
C ASN A 121 6.44 2.82 -0.04
N VAL A 122 6.17 2.58 -1.33
CA VAL A 122 6.42 1.27 -1.98
C VAL A 122 7.92 0.94 -2.02
N PRO A 123 8.83 1.83 -2.47
CA PRO A 123 10.27 1.56 -2.47
C PRO A 123 10.83 1.28 -1.07
N LEU A 124 10.38 2.05 -0.07
CA LEU A 124 10.91 1.95 1.30
C LEU A 124 10.47 0.66 1.99
N VAL A 125 9.22 0.24 1.80
CA VAL A 125 8.76 -1.06 2.31
C VAL A 125 9.52 -2.19 1.62
N ALA A 126 9.72 -2.13 0.30
CA ALA A 126 10.50 -3.14 -0.42
C ALA A 126 11.95 -3.22 0.08
N ALA A 127 12.61 -2.08 0.29
CA ALA A 127 13.96 -2.05 0.85
C ALA A 127 14.01 -2.60 2.28
N THR A 128 13.01 -2.27 3.11
CA THR A 128 12.92 -2.77 4.49
C THR A 128 12.74 -4.29 4.52
N MET A 129 11.95 -4.86 3.60
CA MET A 129 11.81 -6.31 3.45
C MET A 129 13.13 -6.99 3.03
N GLY A 130 13.99 -6.31 2.27
CA GLY A 130 15.33 -6.79 1.95
C GLY A 130 16.36 -6.59 3.08
N MET A 131 16.07 -5.72 4.05
CA MET A 131 16.91 -5.48 5.23
C MET A 131 16.65 -6.50 6.34
N TYR A 132 15.38 -6.84 6.57
CA TYR A 132 14.94 -7.71 7.66
C TYR A 132 14.13 -8.89 7.14
N ASP A 133 14.55 -10.10 7.48
CA ASP A 133 13.88 -11.33 7.05
C ASP A 133 12.81 -11.81 8.04
N LEU A 134 11.99 -12.76 7.58
CA LEU A 134 10.93 -13.37 8.40
C LEU A 134 11.46 -14.25 9.54
N SER A 135 12.75 -14.60 9.53
CA SER A 135 13.38 -15.33 10.64
C SER A 135 13.70 -14.41 11.82
N SER A 136 13.99 -13.15 11.53
CA SER A 136 14.22 -12.10 12.51
C SER A 136 12.90 -11.52 13.02
N PHE A 137 11.94 -11.28 12.12
CA PHE A 137 10.61 -10.75 12.43
C PHE A 137 9.52 -11.60 11.78
N PRO A 138 8.79 -12.44 12.54
CA PRO A 138 7.70 -13.25 12.00
C PRO A 138 6.63 -12.41 11.29
N GLN A 139 5.89 -13.01 10.35
CA GLN A 139 4.98 -12.34 9.42
C GLN A 139 4.01 -11.33 10.08
N ASP A 140 3.48 -11.65 11.26
CA ASP A 140 2.50 -10.80 11.97
C ASP A 140 3.12 -10.05 13.17
N SER A 141 4.44 -9.95 13.21
CA SER A 141 5.15 -9.24 14.29
C SER A 141 4.78 -7.76 14.34
N GLU A 142 4.90 -7.19 15.54
CA GLU A 142 4.68 -5.75 15.76
C GLU A 142 5.55 -4.87 14.89
N PHE A 143 6.74 -5.35 14.53
CA PHE A 143 7.63 -4.61 13.64
C PHE A 143 6.99 -4.40 12.27
N TRP A 144 6.42 -5.45 11.65
CA TRP A 144 5.78 -5.31 10.34
C TRP A 144 4.50 -4.49 10.39
N GLN A 145 3.73 -4.61 11.47
CA GLN A 145 2.54 -3.78 11.69
C GLN A 145 2.93 -2.30 11.80
N LEU A 146 3.98 -1.99 12.56
CA LEU A 146 4.47 -0.64 12.73
C LEU A 146 5.11 -0.09 11.45
N ILE A 147 5.87 -0.89 10.69
CA ILE A 147 6.40 -0.51 9.38
C ILE A 147 5.25 -0.21 8.41
N ALA A 148 4.21 -1.04 8.36
CA ALA A 148 3.06 -0.81 7.50
C ALA A 148 2.34 0.50 7.84
N PHE A 149 2.18 0.81 9.14
CA PHE A 149 1.65 2.08 9.61
C PHE A 149 2.57 3.25 9.26
N CYS A 150 3.84 3.17 9.62
CA CYS A 150 4.82 4.25 9.49
C CYS A 150 5.11 4.58 8.03
N ALA A 151 5.39 3.58 7.19
CA ALA A 151 5.56 3.80 5.76
C ALA A 151 4.25 4.27 5.13
N GLY A 152 3.11 3.65 5.44
CA GLY A 152 1.82 4.00 4.86
C GLY A 152 1.37 5.45 5.13
N THR A 153 1.55 5.92 6.36
CA THR A 153 1.13 7.27 6.78
C THR A 153 2.22 8.32 6.62
N GLY A 154 3.50 7.92 6.69
CA GLY A 154 4.64 8.82 6.66
C GLY A 154 4.74 9.63 5.36
N GLY A 155 4.37 9.02 4.22
CA GLY A 155 4.24 9.68 2.92
C GLY A 155 3.38 10.96 2.92
N SER A 156 2.45 11.10 3.87
CA SER A 156 1.57 12.27 3.97
C SER A 156 2.19 13.45 4.72
N MET A 157 3.35 13.29 5.36
CA MET A 157 4.00 14.39 6.10
C MET A 157 4.49 15.50 5.17
N LEU A 158 4.87 15.15 3.94
CA LEU A 158 5.19 16.09 2.88
C LEU A 158 4.25 15.85 1.71
N VAL A 159 3.85 16.93 1.03
CA VAL A 159 2.90 16.83 -0.07
C VAL A 159 3.40 16.03 -1.27
N ILE A 160 4.71 15.92 -1.43
CA ILE A 160 5.34 15.13 -2.50
C ILE A 160 5.53 13.65 -2.14
N GLY A 161 5.36 13.28 -0.86
CA GLY A 161 5.62 11.93 -0.37
C GLY A 161 4.53 10.92 -0.72
N SER A 162 3.47 11.34 -1.40
CA SER A 162 2.41 10.44 -1.89
C SER A 162 1.79 10.93 -3.19
N ALA A 163 1.32 9.99 -4.02
CA ALA A 163 0.59 10.30 -5.25
C ALA A 163 -0.67 11.16 -4.98
N ALA A 164 -1.34 10.93 -3.85
CA ALA A 164 -2.49 11.72 -3.42
C ALA A 164 -2.10 13.18 -3.13
N GLY A 165 -0.96 13.41 -2.48
CA GLY A 165 -0.46 14.76 -2.22
C GLY A 165 -0.07 15.50 -3.50
N VAL A 166 0.61 14.83 -4.43
CA VAL A 166 0.95 15.41 -5.75
C VAL A 166 -0.32 15.75 -6.55
N ALA A 167 -1.33 14.86 -6.51
CA ALA A 167 -2.63 15.14 -7.13
C ALA A 167 -3.32 16.35 -6.48
N PHE A 168 -3.28 16.46 -5.15
CA PHE A 168 -3.83 17.60 -4.41
C PHE A 168 -3.17 18.92 -4.82
N MET A 169 -1.84 18.97 -4.95
CA MET A 169 -1.14 20.16 -5.47
C MET A 169 -1.64 20.55 -6.85
N GLY A 170 -1.85 19.57 -7.73
CA GLY A 170 -2.37 19.82 -9.08
C GLY A 170 -3.80 20.36 -9.10
N MET A 171 -4.67 19.85 -8.22
CA MET A 171 -6.09 20.23 -8.15
C MET A 171 -6.30 21.59 -7.47
N GLU A 172 -5.71 21.78 -6.30
CA GLU A 172 -5.86 23.01 -5.50
C GLU A 172 -4.84 24.10 -5.87
N LYS A 173 -3.89 23.79 -6.75
CA LYS A 173 -2.83 24.71 -7.20
C LYS A 173 -2.01 25.30 -6.04
N VAL A 174 -1.83 24.50 -4.98
CA VAL A 174 -0.97 24.86 -3.84
C VAL A 174 0.46 24.44 -4.09
N ASP A 175 1.41 25.23 -3.60
CA ASP A 175 2.83 24.90 -3.70
C ASP A 175 3.34 24.06 -2.50
N PHE A 176 4.53 23.48 -2.65
CA PHE A 176 5.16 22.64 -1.63
C PHE A 176 5.37 23.39 -0.31
N PHE A 177 5.83 24.65 -0.36
CA PHE A 177 6.13 25.42 0.83
C PHE A 177 4.87 25.83 1.59
N TRP A 178 3.77 26.06 0.87
CA TRP A 178 2.46 26.28 1.47
C TRP A 178 2.06 25.06 2.32
N TYR A 179 2.11 23.86 1.74
CA TYR A 179 1.78 22.63 2.47
C TYR A 179 2.72 22.41 3.65
N LEU A 180 4.03 22.61 3.44
CA LEU A 180 5.04 22.48 4.49
C LEU A 180 4.75 23.37 5.69
N ARG A 181 4.33 24.62 5.45
CA ARG A 181 4.05 25.59 6.51
C ARG A 181 2.69 25.39 7.17
N LYS A 182 1.68 24.93 6.43
CA LYS A 182 0.28 24.92 6.88
C LYS A 182 -0.23 23.55 7.30
N VAL A 183 0.31 22.47 6.73
CA VAL A 183 -0.24 21.12 6.87
C VAL A 183 0.79 20.16 7.46
N SER A 184 2.06 20.20 7.03
CA SER A 184 3.07 19.23 7.46
C SER A 184 3.24 19.12 8.97
N GLY A 185 3.10 20.23 9.71
CA GLY A 185 3.14 20.19 11.18
C GLY A 185 2.01 19.37 11.79
N PHE A 186 0.78 19.50 11.28
CA PHE A 186 -0.36 18.71 11.72
C PHE A 186 -0.28 17.25 11.24
N ALA A 187 0.20 17.03 10.02
CA ALA A 187 0.44 15.69 9.49
C ALA A 187 1.49 14.95 10.33
N PHE A 188 2.58 15.62 10.70
CA PHE A 188 3.60 15.09 11.60
C PHE A 188 3.05 14.82 13.00
N ALA A 189 2.23 15.73 13.55
CA ALA A 189 1.58 15.50 14.83
C ALA A 189 0.64 14.27 14.80
N GLY A 190 -0.11 14.09 13.71
CA GLY A 190 -0.94 12.90 13.50
C GLY A 190 -0.12 11.61 13.38
N TYR A 191 1.00 11.66 12.65
CA TYR A 191 1.96 10.57 12.53
C TYR A 191 2.53 10.17 13.90
N ALA A 192 3.04 11.13 14.67
CA ALA A 192 3.57 10.90 16.01
C ALA A 192 2.49 10.41 16.99
N ALA A 193 1.28 10.96 16.92
CA ALA A 193 0.14 10.51 17.73
C ALA A 193 -0.28 9.06 17.39
N GLY A 194 -0.22 8.68 16.11
CA GLY A 194 -0.49 7.31 15.68
C GLY A 194 0.56 6.32 16.19
N ILE A 195 1.85 6.67 16.10
CA ILE A 195 2.92 5.88 16.73
C ILE A 195 2.67 5.76 18.24
N ALA A 196 2.47 6.87 18.94
CA ALA A 196 2.23 6.85 20.38
C ALA A 196 1.00 6.00 20.77
N THR A 197 -0.06 6.06 19.97
CA THR A 197 -1.27 5.23 20.18
C THR A 197 -0.97 3.75 19.94
N TYR A 198 -0.23 3.42 18.88
CA TYR A 198 0.19 2.05 18.59
C TYR A 198 1.01 1.47 19.75
N LEU A 199 2.01 2.22 20.22
CA LEU A 199 2.84 1.84 21.37
C LEU A 199 2.02 1.73 22.65
N ALA A 200 1.07 2.64 22.88
CA ALA A 200 0.20 2.59 24.05
C ALA A 200 -0.71 1.35 24.04
N VAL A 201 -1.34 1.03 22.90
CA VAL A 201 -2.20 -0.17 22.76
C VAL A 201 -1.41 -1.44 23.04
N HIS A 202 -0.17 -1.50 22.53
CA HIS A 202 0.69 -2.66 22.71
C HIS A 202 1.18 -2.80 24.16
N ASN A 203 1.68 -1.71 24.76
CA ASN A 203 2.16 -1.72 26.14
C ASN A 203 1.06 -1.90 27.20
N LEU A 204 -0.18 -1.48 26.90
CA LEU A 204 -1.30 -1.59 27.83
C LEU A 204 -2.04 -2.94 27.75
N ASN A 205 -1.58 -3.90 26.92
CA ASN A 205 -2.23 -5.19 26.70
C ASN A 205 -3.75 -5.06 26.43
N ILE A 206 -4.17 -3.98 25.76
CA ILE A 206 -5.58 -3.79 25.41
C ILE A 206 -5.89 -4.85 24.37
N SER A 207 -6.43 -5.98 24.85
CA SER A 207 -6.83 -7.10 24.04
C SER A 207 -8.03 -6.66 23.22
N LEU A 208 -7.80 -6.18 21.99
CA LEU A 208 -8.87 -6.05 21.02
C LEU A 208 -9.50 -7.45 20.87
N PRO A 209 -10.83 -7.59 20.90
CA PRO A 209 -11.47 -8.89 20.75
C PRO A 209 -10.98 -9.52 19.44
N THR A 210 -10.17 -10.58 19.57
CA THR A 210 -9.53 -11.34 18.50
C THR A 210 -10.52 -12.12 17.63
N ALA A 211 -11.82 -11.88 17.79
CA ALA A 211 -12.90 -12.55 17.08
C ALA A 211 -12.81 -12.41 15.55
N LEU A 212 -12.18 -11.34 15.03
CA LEU A 212 -11.89 -11.20 13.60
C LEU A 212 -10.52 -11.75 13.18
N ALA A 213 -9.53 -11.76 14.08
CA ALA A 213 -8.19 -12.27 13.82
C ALA A 213 -8.11 -13.81 13.86
N GLN A 214 -8.99 -14.46 14.62
CA GLN A 214 -9.07 -15.92 14.77
C GLN A 214 -9.98 -16.59 13.74
N ILE A 215 -10.45 -15.87 12.71
CA ILE A 215 -11.15 -16.51 11.60
C ILE A 215 -10.11 -17.39 10.87
N PRO A 216 -10.30 -18.73 10.81
CA PRO A 216 -9.29 -19.68 10.33
C PRO A 216 -8.82 -19.45 8.88
N PHE A 217 -9.51 -18.58 8.14
CA PHE A 217 -9.21 -18.20 6.76
C PHE A 217 -8.07 -17.17 6.61
N LEU A 218 -7.55 -16.60 7.70
CA LEU A 218 -6.48 -15.57 7.66
C LEU A 218 -5.10 -16.06 8.17
N HIS A 219 -5.00 -17.28 8.69
CA HIS A 219 -3.70 -17.87 9.02
C HIS A 219 -2.99 -18.27 7.71
N GLY A 220 -2.13 -17.38 7.22
CA GLY A 220 -1.18 -17.71 6.17
C GLY A 220 -0.15 -18.70 6.70
N SER A 221 -0.21 -19.93 6.19
CA SER A 221 0.93 -20.85 6.12
C SER A 221 2.01 -20.29 5.19
#